data_AF-A0A1V2RAL3-F1
#
_entry.id   AF-A0A1V2RAL3-F1
#
_cell.length_a   1.000
_cell.length_b   1.000
_cell.length_c   1.000
_cell.angle_alpha   90.00
_cell.angle_beta   90.00
_cell.angle_gamma   90.00
#
_symmetry.space_group_name_H-M   'P 1'
#
loop_
_entity.id
_entity.type
_entity.pdbx_description
1 polymer ?
#
loop_
_entity_poly.entity_id
_entity_poly.type
_entity_poly.pdbx_seq_one_letter_code
_entity_poly.pdbx_strand_id
1 'polypeptide(L)'
;MGGQVVTALAVEHPHLARSLVTVTAGYGGDLSEAARLPAEQEALRREGASMAVAFVRRACGGTTPQAVRERHERPMAAMDAELPARYREGMYLAPGAFGLRPAAEAYRRRRRCPRCPYTPPRQPPHGSAPRWHTP
;
A
#
# COMPACT_ATOMS: atom_id res chain seq x y z
N MET A 1 -0.35 3.98 -0.38
CA MET A 1 -0.60 5.41 -0.11
C MET A 1 0.65 6.27 -0.03
N GLY A 2 1.49 6.17 1.01
CA GLY A 2 2.61 7.12 1.22
C GLY A 2 3.52 7.32 0.02
N GLY A 3 3.84 6.25 -0.72
CA GLY A 3 4.58 6.35 -1.98
C GLY A 3 3.90 7.26 -3.01
N GLN A 4 2.59 7.10 -3.23
CA GLN A 4 1.82 7.93 -4.17
C GLN A 4 1.88 9.42 -3.74
N VAL A 5 1.69 9.72 -2.46
CA VAL A 5 1.76 11.10 -1.93
C VAL A 5 3.12 11.74 -2.22
N VAL A 6 4.22 11.10 -1.82
CA VAL A 6 5.57 11.68 -2.04
C VAL A 6 5.93 11.75 -3.52
N THR A 7 5.27 10.95 -4.35
CA THR A 7 5.42 10.99 -5.79
C THR A 7 4.70 12.17 -6.41
N ALA A 8 3.48 12.44 -5.99
CA ALA A 8 2.77 13.66 -6.39
C ALA A 8 3.58 14.89 -5.99
N LEU A 9 4.05 14.94 -4.75
CA LEU A 9 4.93 16.00 -4.27
C LEU A 9 6.16 16.22 -5.16
N ALA A 10 6.88 15.15 -5.52
CA ALA A 10 8.09 15.29 -6.35
C ALA A 10 7.81 15.58 -7.83
N VAL A 11 6.61 15.28 -8.34
CA VAL A 11 6.20 15.65 -9.70
C VAL A 11 5.78 17.11 -9.75
N GLU A 12 4.90 17.52 -8.82
CA GLU A 12 4.22 18.81 -8.84
C GLU A 12 5.08 19.91 -8.19
N HIS A 13 5.94 19.54 -7.24
CA HIS A 13 6.84 20.44 -6.53
C HIS A 13 8.29 19.92 -6.55
N PRO A 14 8.94 19.88 -7.73
CA PRO A 14 10.23 19.21 -7.90
C PRO A 14 11.38 19.83 -7.08
N HIS A 15 11.22 21.07 -6.61
CA HIS A 15 12.19 21.75 -5.76
C HIS A 15 12.13 21.31 -4.28
N LEU A 16 11.07 20.62 -3.85
CA LEU A 16 10.88 20.19 -2.47
C LEU A 16 11.47 18.81 -2.17
N ALA A 17 11.85 18.03 -3.19
CA ALA A 17 12.34 16.66 -3.04
C ALA A 17 13.61 16.41 -3.86
N ARG A 18 14.75 16.26 -3.17
CA ARG A 18 16.03 15.89 -3.82
C ARG A 18 16.07 14.41 -4.24
N SER A 19 15.48 13.52 -3.44
CA SER A 19 15.47 12.08 -3.66
C SER A 19 14.29 11.41 -2.96
N LEU A 20 13.81 10.28 -3.50
CA LEU A 20 12.71 9.51 -2.91
C LEU A 20 13.10 8.04 -2.69
N VAL A 21 12.86 7.57 -1.46
CA VAL A 21 12.88 6.16 -1.08
C VAL A 21 11.49 5.78 -0.60
N THR A 22 10.82 4.90 -1.34
CA THR A 22 9.47 4.46 -0.99
C THR A 22 9.47 2.97 -0.70
N VAL A 23 9.02 2.59 0.50
CA VAL A 23 8.81 1.21 0.90
C VAL A 23 7.33 0.88 0.70
N THR A 24 7.04 -0.31 0.15
CA THR A 24 5.67 -0.82 -0.09
C THR A 24 4.73 0.16 -0.79
N ALA A 25 5.25 0.92 -1.76
CA ALA A 25 4.43 1.87 -2.49
C ALA A 25 3.40 1.14 -3.36
N GLY A 26 2.11 1.38 -3.08
CA GLY A 26 0.99 0.84 -3.86
C GLY A 26 0.92 1.42 -5.27
N TYR A 27 1.84 1.02 -6.14
CA TYR A 27 1.74 1.13 -7.59
C TYR A 27 1.62 -0.28 -8.11
N GLY A 28 0.44 -0.70 -8.50
CA GLY A 28 0.29 -2.11 -8.85
C GLY A 28 -1.10 -2.53 -9.24
N GLY A 29 -2.12 -1.74 -8.87
CA GLY A 29 -3.51 -2.01 -9.22
C GLY A 29 -3.64 -2.28 -10.72
N ASP A 30 -3.96 -3.51 -11.12
CA ASP A 30 -4.19 -3.81 -12.53
C ASP A 30 -5.59 -3.37 -12.97
N LEU A 31 -5.84 -3.36 -14.27
CA LEU A 31 -7.13 -2.91 -14.81
C LEU A 31 -8.29 -3.88 -14.48
N SER A 32 -7.99 -5.14 -14.17
CA SER A 32 -9.00 -6.10 -13.72
C SER A 32 -9.41 -5.85 -12.26
N GLU A 33 -8.48 -5.37 -11.42
CA GLU A 33 -8.78 -4.87 -10.09
C GLU A 33 -9.62 -3.59 -10.15
N ALA A 34 -9.36 -2.71 -11.13
CA ALA A 34 -10.11 -1.47 -11.31
C ALA A 34 -11.63 -1.66 -11.43
N ALA A 35 -12.07 -2.72 -12.12
CA ALA A 35 -13.50 -3.03 -12.28
C ALA A 35 -14.19 -3.36 -10.95
N ARG A 36 -13.46 -3.86 -9.95
CA ARG A 36 -14.00 -4.24 -8.65
C ARG A 36 -14.04 -3.09 -7.64
N LEU A 37 -13.20 -2.07 -7.84
CA LEU A 37 -13.00 -0.99 -6.88
C LEU A 37 -14.29 -0.23 -6.52
N PRO A 38 -15.21 0.09 -7.45
CA PRO A 38 -16.45 0.77 -7.08
C PRO A 38 -17.35 -0.07 -6.15
N ALA A 39 -17.47 -1.37 -6.43
CA ALA A 39 -18.27 -2.27 -5.61
C ALA A 39 -17.62 -2.50 -4.23
N GLU A 40 -16.30 -2.65 -4.18
CA GLU A 40 -15.54 -2.77 -2.93
C GLU A 40 -15.53 -1.47 -2.11
N GLN A 41 -15.60 -0.31 -2.78
CA GLN A 41 -15.77 0.99 -2.12
C GLN A 41 -17.13 1.11 -1.44
N GLU A 42 -18.18 0.65 -2.10
CA GLU A 42 -19.52 0.64 -1.51
C GLU A 42 -19.63 -0.36 -0.34
N ALA A 43 -19.02 -1.55 -0.48
CA ALA A 43 -18.90 -2.50 0.61
C ALA A 43 -18.14 -1.91 1.81
N LEU A 44 -17.03 -1.21 1.55
CA LEU A 44 -16.28 -0.52 2.61
C LEU A 44 -17.13 0.51 3.35
N ARG A 45 -17.91 1.33 2.63
CA ARG A 45 -18.77 2.34 3.28
C ARG A 45 -19.83 1.70 4.17
N ARG A 46 -20.34 0.54 3.77
CA ARG A 46 -21.36 -0.21 4.53
C ARG A 46 -20.78 -0.94 5.75
N GLU A 47 -19.65 -1.62 5.57
CA GLU A 47 -19.07 -2.54 6.57
C GLU A 47 -18.04 -1.84 7.48
N GLY A 48 -17.47 -0.73 7.02
CA GLY A 48 -16.56 0.11 7.76
C GLY A 48 -15.32 -0.61 8.30
N ALA A 49 -15.00 -0.37 9.57
CA ALA A 49 -13.82 -0.92 10.24
C ALA A 49 -13.79 -2.46 10.25
N SER A 50 -14.95 -3.13 10.20
CA SER A 50 -15.02 -4.60 10.18
C SER A 50 -14.34 -5.21 8.95
N MET A 51 -14.46 -4.56 7.79
CA MET A 51 -13.81 -4.98 6.56
C MET A 51 -12.28 -4.84 6.66
N ALA A 52 -11.79 -3.79 7.33
CA ALA A 52 -10.35 -3.58 7.57
C ALA A 52 -9.75 -4.62 8.52
N VAL A 53 -10.50 -5.00 9.57
CA VAL A 53 -10.11 -6.11 10.47
C VAL A 53 -10.09 -7.44 9.71
N ALA A 54 -11.09 -7.72 8.88
CA ALA A 54 -11.13 -8.92 8.05
C ALA A 54 -9.94 -8.99 7.09
N PHE A 55 -9.54 -7.86 6.50
CA PHE A 55 -8.34 -7.76 5.67
C PHE A 55 -7.07 -8.13 6.45
N VAL A 56 -6.86 -7.58 7.65
CA VAL A 56 -5.71 -7.93 8.50
C VAL A 56 -5.69 -9.40 8.85
N ARG A 57 -6.85 -9.99 9.18
CA ARG A 57 -6.98 -11.42 9.46
C ARG A 57 -6.56 -12.28 8.28
N ARG A 58 -6.97 -11.91 7.06
CA ARG A 58 -6.56 -12.60 5.83
C ARG A 58 -5.07 -12.45 5.53
N ALA A 59 -4.48 -11.31 5.87
CA ALA A 59 -3.05 -11.04 5.70
C ALA A 59 -2.17 -11.80 6.71
N CYS A 60 -2.70 -12.12 7.89
CA CYS A 60 -2.03 -12.91 8.91
C CYS A 60 -2.18 -14.41 8.59
N GLY A 61 -1.12 -15.07 8.12
CA GLY A 61 -1.09 -16.52 7.91
C GLY A 61 -1.12 -17.32 9.23
N GLY A 62 -1.32 -18.64 9.14
CA GLY A 62 -1.41 -19.53 10.32
C GLY A 62 -0.17 -19.59 11.22
N THR A 63 0.98 -19.12 10.73
CA THR A 63 2.23 -18.99 11.50
C THR A 63 2.38 -17.64 12.21
N THR A 64 1.46 -16.70 12.00
CA THR A 64 1.52 -15.38 12.61
C THR A 64 1.20 -15.50 14.10
N PRO A 65 2.09 -15.07 15.01
CA PRO A 65 1.79 -15.10 16.44
C PRO A 65 0.52 -14.31 16.76
N GLN A 66 -0.32 -14.84 17.64
CA GLN A 66 -1.61 -14.23 18.00
C GLN A 66 -1.45 -12.77 18.46
N ALA A 67 -0.45 -12.49 19.31
CA ALA A 67 -0.18 -11.14 19.78
C ALA A 67 0.17 -10.15 18.65
N VAL A 68 0.83 -10.63 17.58
CA VAL A 68 1.12 -9.82 16.39
C VAL A 68 -0.18 -9.52 15.64
N ARG A 69 -1.04 -10.53 15.43
CA ARG A 69 -2.34 -10.34 14.77
C ARG A 69 -3.19 -9.33 15.54
N GLU A 70 -3.36 -9.51 16.85
CA GLU A 70 -4.16 -8.63 17.71
C GLU A 70 -3.64 -7.19 17.70
N ARG A 71 -2.32 -7.00 17.70
CA ARG A 71 -1.69 -5.68 17.58
C ARG A 71 -2.05 -4.98 16.28
N HIS A 72 -2.23 -5.71 15.17
CA HIS A 72 -2.66 -5.14 13.88
C HIS A 72 -4.17 -4.97 13.78
N GLU A 73 -4.97 -5.85 14.41
CA GLU A 73 -6.44 -5.71 14.43
C GLU A 73 -6.90 -4.50 15.24
N ARG A 74 -6.27 -4.24 16.40
CA ARG A 74 -6.65 -3.14 17.30
C ARG A 74 -6.75 -1.76 16.63
N PRO A 75 -5.73 -1.28 15.88
CA PRO A 75 -5.85 0.01 15.18
C PRO A 75 -6.85 -0.02 14.02
N MET A 76 -7.07 -1.17 13.35
CA MET A 76 -8.10 -1.25 12.30
C MET A 76 -9.51 -1.16 12.89
N ALA A 77 -9.74 -1.78 14.04
CA ALA A 77 -11.03 -1.74 14.74
C ALA A 77 -11.37 -0.34 15.28
N ALA A 78 -10.34 0.44 15.66
CA ALA A 78 -10.49 1.81 16.14
C ALA A 78 -10.53 2.86 15.02
N MET A 79 -10.37 2.45 13.77
CA MET A 79 -10.28 3.36 12.63
C MET A 79 -11.66 3.94 12.28
N ASP A 80 -11.71 5.24 11.99
CA ASP A 80 -12.86 5.85 11.34
C ASP A 80 -13.09 5.19 9.97
N ALA A 81 -14.27 4.59 9.79
CA ALA A 81 -14.67 3.89 8.57
C ALA A 81 -14.61 4.78 7.31
N GLU A 82 -14.82 6.09 7.47
CA GLU A 82 -14.79 7.05 6.36
C GLU A 82 -13.38 7.28 5.85
N LEU A 83 -12.37 7.13 6.71
CA LEU A 83 -10.98 7.40 6.38
C LEU A 83 -10.44 6.46 5.28
N PRO A 84 -10.57 5.12 5.37
CA PRO A 84 -10.26 4.21 4.27
C PRO A 84 -11.00 4.51 2.98
N ALA A 85 -12.25 4.99 3.07
CA ALA A 85 -13.07 5.25 1.89
C ALA A 85 -12.54 6.46 1.13
N ARG A 86 -12.22 7.54 1.84
CA ARG A 86 -11.54 8.72 1.29
C ARG A 86 -10.18 8.39 0.70
N TYR A 87 -9.42 7.51 1.35
CA TYR A 87 -8.13 7.09 0.82
C TYR A 87 -8.25 6.28 -0.46
N ARG A 88 -9.18 5.32 -0.54
CA ARG A 88 -9.40 4.57 -1.78
C ARG A 88 -9.88 5.48 -2.90
N GLU A 89 -10.78 6.42 -2.59
CA GLU A 89 -11.27 7.42 -3.52
C GLU A 89 -10.10 8.21 -4.16
N GLY A 90 -9.28 8.86 -3.33
CA GLY A 90 -8.18 9.68 -3.82
C GLY A 90 -7.06 8.90 -4.51
N MET A 91 -6.84 7.64 -4.11
CA MET A 91 -5.78 6.81 -4.71
C MET A 91 -6.21 6.19 -6.05
N TYR A 92 -7.48 5.87 -6.25
CA TYR A 92 -7.90 5.04 -7.38
C TYR A 92 -9.12 5.51 -8.18
N LEU A 93 -10.06 6.23 -7.56
CA LEU A 93 -11.38 6.51 -8.18
C LEU A 93 -11.53 7.96 -8.63
N ALA A 94 -10.94 8.90 -7.90
CA ALA A 94 -11.06 10.32 -8.20
C ALA A 94 -10.44 10.66 -9.58
N PRO A 95 -10.97 11.67 -10.29
CA PRO A 95 -10.33 12.19 -11.50
C PRO A 95 -8.87 12.58 -11.22
N GLY A 96 -7.95 12.09 -12.06
CA GLY A 96 -6.51 12.32 -11.89
C GLY A 96 -5.81 11.39 -10.88
N ALA A 97 -6.55 10.48 -10.23
CA ALA A 97 -5.96 9.42 -9.42
C ALA A 97 -5.04 8.53 -10.28
N PHE A 98 -3.92 8.11 -9.71
CA PHE A 98 -2.88 7.36 -10.42
C PHE A 98 -2.45 6.09 -9.69
N GLY A 99 -3.31 5.51 -8.84
CA GLY A 99 -2.99 4.29 -8.10
C GLY A 99 -2.95 3.01 -8.94
N LEU A 100 -3.66 3.00 -10.07
CA LEU A 100 -3.60 1.90 -11.04
C LEU A 100 -2.27 1.93 -11.81
N ARG A 101 -1.73 0.75 -12.13
CA ARG A 101 -0.40 0.57 -12.72
C ARG A 101 -0.17 1.39 -13.99
N PRO A 102 -1.06 1.44 -15.00
CA PRO A 102 -0.83 2.26 -16.19
C PRO A 102 -0.71 3.76 -15.87
N ALA A 103 -1.62 4.28 -15.05
CA ALA A 103 -1.62 5.68 -14.63
C ALA A 103 -0.42 6.01 -13.74
N ALA A 104 -0.08 5.11 -12.82
CA ALA A 104 1.11 5.20 -11.99
C ALA A 104 2.36 5.30 -12.85
N GLU A 105 2.58 4.39 -13.79
CA GLU A 105 3.76 4.40 -14.66
C GLU A 105 3.88 5.71 -15.45
N ALA A 106 2.78 6.17 -16.06
CA ALA A 106 2.74 7.43 -16.79
C ALA A 106 3.08 8.63 -15.88
N TYR A 107 2.48 8.69 -14.69
CA TYR A 107 2.70 9.79 -13.74
C TYR A 107 4.14 9.79 -13.20
N ARG A 108 4.71 8.62 -12.97
CA ARG A 108 6.08 8.46 -12.45
C ARG A 108 7.15 8.94 -13.41
N ARG A 109 6.93 8.82 -14.73
CA ARG A 109 7.85 9.32 -15.76
C ARG A 109 8.02 10.85 -15.73
N ARG A 110 7.11 11.57 -15.07
CA ARG A 110 7.20 13.04 -14.92
C ARG A 110 8.19 13.48 -13.85
N ARG A 111 8.65 12.57 -12.99
CA ARG A 111 9.59 12.90 -11.90
C ARG A 111 10.97 13.23 -12.43
N ARG A 112 11.59 14.25 -11.85
CA ARG A 112 12.95 14.71 -12.18
C ARG A 112 14.02 14.22 -11.19
N CYS A 113 13.61 13.72 -10.02
CA CYS A 113 14.53 13.25 -8.99
C CYS A 113 14.83 11.74 -9.13
N PRO A 114 16.03 11.27 -8.73
CA PRO A 114 16.37 9.85 -8.68
C PRO A 114 15.43 9.05 -7.76
N ARG A 115 15.24 7.75 -8.10
CA ARG A 115 14.46 6.78 -7.30
C ARG A 115 15.31 5.56 -6.97
N CYS A 116 15.31 5.16 -5.71
CA CYS A 116 15.74 3.83 -5.29
C CYS A 116 14.51 2.99 -4.88
N PRO A 117 14.09 1.98 -5.65
CA PRO A 117 13.12 1.02 -5.18
C PRO A 117 13.76 0.11 -4.13
N TYR A 118 13.24 0.10 -2.91
CA TYR A 118 13.56 -0.96 -1.95
C TYR A 118 12.74 -2.20 -2.30
N THR A 119 13.41 -3.23 -2.82
CA THR A 119 12.86 -4.58 -2.92
C THR A 119 13.38 -5.36 -1.71
N PRO A 120 12.54 -5.82 -0.78
CA PRO A 120 13.03 -6.69 0.28
C PRO A 120 13.68 -7.94 -0.32
N PRO A 121 14.74 -8.49 0.29
CA PRO A 121 15.34 -9.74 -0.18
C PRO A 121 14.28 -10.84 -0.24
N ARG A 122 14.34 -11.71 -1.27
CA ARG A 122 13.50 -12.92 -1.33
C ARG A 122 13.70 -13.68 -0.02
N GLN A 123 12.64 -13.87 0.76
CA GLN A 123 12.71 -14.79 1.88
C GLN A 123 13.06 -16.18 1.34
N PRO A 124 14.09 -16.85 1.89
CA PRO A 124 14.37 -18.22 1.51
C PRO A 124 13.19 -19.12 1.94
N PRO A 125 12.98 -20.27 1.27
CA PRO A 125 11.93 -21.21 1.65
C PRO A 125 12.08 -21.59 3.13
N HIS A 126 10.95 -21.66 3.84
CA HIS A 126 10.87 -22.04 5.25
C HIS A 126 11.72 -23.29 5.51
N GLY A 127 12.78 -23.16 6.33
CA GLY A 127 13.65 -24.27 6.72
C GLY A 127 15.16 -24.02 6.55
N SER A 128 15.57 -22.95 5.88
CA SER A 128 17.00 -22.58 5.80
C SER A 128 17.31 -21.45 6.80
N ALA A 129 17.82 -21.83 7.97
CA ALA A 129 18.35 -20.87 8.93
C ALA A 129 19.57 -20.13 8.31
N PRO A 130 19.68 -18.80 8.48
CA PRO A 130 20.89 -18.08 8.08
C PRO A 130 22.07 -18.57 8.93
N ARG A 131 23.09 -19.15 8.27
CA ARG A 131 24.39 -19.42 8.89
C ARG A 131 25.11 -18.08 9.05
N TRP A 132 25.04 -17.51 10.23
CA TRP A 132 25.91 -16.41 10.60
C TRP A 132 27.30 -16.99 10.87
N HIS A 133 28.22 -16.82 9.92
CA HIS A 133 29.65 -16.97 10.22
C HIS A 133 30.07 -15.75 11.05
N THR A 134 30.33 -15.98 12.32
CA THR A 134 31.02 -15.01 13.19
C THR A 134 32.53 -15.16 12.94
N PRO A 135 33.28 -14.06 12.80
CA PRO A 135 34.75 -14.11 12.81
C PRO A 135 35.30 -14.49 14.19
#